data_AF-A0A2S5LCG4-F1
#
_entry.id   AF-A0A2S5LCG4-F1
#
_cell.length_a   1.000
_cell.length_b   1.000
_cell.length_c   1.000
_cell.angle_alpha   90.00
_cell.angle_beta   90.00
_cell.angle_gamma   90.00
#
_symmetry.space_group_name_H-M   'P 1'
#
loop_
_entity.id
_entity.type
_entity.pdbx_description
1 polymer ?
#
loop_
_entity_poly.entity_id
_entity_poly.type
_entity_poly.pdbx_seq_one_letter_code
_entity_poly.pdbx_strand_id
1 'polypeptide(L)'
;MSNDRQTAARETAKALIEVQAVLVNVDKPFITTAGWASPVYIDMRKIIAFPRLRRRLVEFATRTIERDIGYESLDIVAGGETAGIPFAAWIADSLMLPMQYVR
;
A
#
# COMPACT_ATOMS: atom_id res chain seq x y z
N MET A 1 17.61 13.04 6.03
CA MET A 1 17.05 11.67 5.96
C MET A 1 15.71 11.51 6.69
N SER A 2 15.46 12.12 7.85
CA SER A 2 14.16 12.07 8.57
C SER A 2 12.93 12.58 7.77
N ASN A 3 13.12 13.56 6.87
CA ASN A 3 12.02 14.26 6.21
C ASN A 3 11.30 13.44 5.11
N ASP A 4 11.97 12.44 4.52
CA ASP A 4 11.45 11.69 3.37
C ASP A 4 10.33 10.71 3.78
N ARG A 5 10.53 9.96 4.87
CA ARG A 5 9.51 9.04 5.40
C ARG A 5 8.24 9.79 5.82
N GLN A 6 8.40 10.95 6.47
CA GLN A 6 7.26 11.77 6.88
C GLN A 6 6.51 12.37 5.68
N THR A 7 7.25 12.75 4.63
CA THR A 7 6.67 13.24 3.38
C THR A 7 5.89 12.13 2.67
N ALA A 8 6.48 10.95 2.50
CA ALA A 8 5.81 9.79 1.91
C ALA A 8 4.53 9.40 2.67
N ALA A 9 4.57 9.41 4.01
CA ALA A 9 3.40 9.15 4.85
C ALA A 9 2.29 10.19 4.64
N ARG A 10 2.62 11.48 4.62
CA ARG A 10 1.65 12.56 4.41
C ARG A 10 1.06 12.55 3.00
N GLU A 11 1.88 12.33 1.96
CA GLU A 11 1.41 12.23 0.58
C GLU A 11 0.48 11.01 0.40
N THR A 12 0.88 9.86 0.95
CA THR A 12 0.06 8.64 0.93
C THR A 12 -1.29 8.89 1.61
N ALA A 13 -1.30 9.42 2.83
CA ALA A 13 -2.54 9.68 3.57
C ALA A 13 -3.49 10.62 2.81
N LYS A 14 -2.97 11.72 2.26
CA LYS A 14 -3.76 12.67 1.46
C LYS A 14 -4.39 11.98 0.25
N ALA A 15 -3.60 11.24 -0.51
CA ALA A 15 -4.07 10.62 -1.74
C ALA A 15 -5.09 9.50 -1.48
N LEU A 16 -4.93 8.73 -0.39
CA LEU A 16 -5.90 7.69 0.00
C LEU A 16 -7.26 8.28 0.39
N ILE A 17 -7.27 9.44 1.05
CA ILE A 17 -8.51 10.16 1.38
C ILE A 17 -9.13 10.75 0.10
N GLU A 18 -8.32 11.35 -0.78
CA GLU A 18 -8.77 11.96 -2.04
C GLU A 18 -9.51 10.96 -2.94
N VAL A 19 -8.98 9.75 -3.08
CA VAL A 19 -9.63 8.69 -3.89
C VAL A 19 -10.69 7.90 -3.13
N GLN A 20 -11.05 8.31 -1.92
CA GLN A 20 -12.01 7.62 -1.05
C GLN A 20 -11.66 6.14 -0.81
N ALA A 21 -10.36 5.83 -0.78
CA ALA A 21 -9.85 4.55 -0.30
C ALA A 21 -9.87 4.50 1.23
N VAL A 22 -9.75 5.66 1.89
CA VAL A 22 -10.00 5.83 3.33
C VAL A 22 -11.27 6.65 3.52
N LEU A 23 -12.15 6.17 4.39
CA LEU A 23 -13.38 6.84 4.80
C LEU A 23 -13.38 7.03 6.31
N VAL A 24 -13.86 8.18 6.78
CA VAL A 24 -14.00 8.50 8.20
C VAL A 24 -15.44 8.92 8.47
N ASN A 25 -16.10 8.27 9.43
CA ASN A 25 -17.45 8.60 9.87
C ASN A 25 -17.58 8.33 11.37
N VAL A 26 -17.59 9.39 12.17
CA VAL A 26 -17.66 9.31 13.63
C VAL A 26 -19.11 9.14 14.11
N ASP A 27 -20.07 9.77 13.42
CA ASP A 27 -21.49 9.76 13.81
C ASP A 27 -22.16 8.42 13.50
N LYS A 28 -21.78 7.79 12.38
CA LYS A 28 -22.25 6.47 11.98
C LYS A 28 -21.07 5.55 11.63
N PRO A 29 -20.50 4.86 12.64
CA PRO A 29 -19.37 3.96 12.44
C PRO A 29 -19.68 2.82 11.46
N PHE A 30 -18.63 2.35 10.79
CA PHE A 30 -18.69 1.16 9.96
C PHE A 30 -18.68 -0.09 10.85
N ILE A 31 -19.63 -1.00 10.62
CA ILE A 31 -19.64 -2.30 11.29
C ILE A 31 -18.89 -3.30 10.40
N THR A 32 -17.79 -3.85 10.89
CA THR A 32 -17.04 -4.87 10.18
C THR A 32 -17.76 -6.22 10.24
N THR A 33 -17.34 -7.16 9.41
CA THR A 33 -17.89 -8.53 9.42
C THR A 33 -17.68 -9.27 10.74
N ALA A 34 -16.69 -8.86 11.53
CA ALA A 34 -16.46 -9.35 12.89
C ALA A 34 -17.37 -8.67 13.94
N GLY A 35 -18.25 -7.76 13.53
CA GLY A 35 -19.13 -7.00 14.42
C GLY A 35 -18.48 -5.79 15.08
N TRP A 36 -17.24 -5.45 14.72
CA TRP A 36 -16.53 -4.31 15.30
C TRP A 36 -17.02 -3.00 14.71
N ALA A 37 -17.33 -2.02 15.56
CA ALA A 37 -17.65 -0.66 15.14
C ALA A 37 -16.35 0.17 15.00
N SER A 38 -16.02 0.59 13.79
CA SER A 38 -14.87 1.44 13.50
C SER A 38 -15.30 2.77 12.90
N PRO A 39 -14.79 3.92 13.40
CA PRO A 39 -15.04 5.22 12.77
C PRO A 39 -14.26 5.39 11.47
N VAL A 40 -13.34 4.47 11.14
CA VAL A 40 -12.50 4.51 9.94
C VAL A 40 -12.66 3.21 9.16
N TYR A 41 -12.80 3.34 7.84
CA TYR A 41 -12.80 2.22 6.90
C TYR A 41 -11.73 2.45 5.83
N ILE A 42 -11.04 1.38 5.42
CA ILE A 42 -10.04 1.43 4.37
C ILE A 42 -10.22 0.27 3.38
N ASP A 43 -10.11 0.58 2.08
CA ASP A 43 -10.03 -0.42 1.01
C ASP A 43 -8.89 -0.11 0.04
N MET A 44 -7.75 -0.77 0.25
CA MET A 44 -6.56 -0.64 -0.59
C MET A 44 -6.74 -1.22 -1.99
N ARG A 45 -7.75 -2.07 -2.23
CA ARG A 45 -7.98 -2.66 -3.56
C ARG A 45 -8.44 -1.60 -4.56
N LYS A 46 -9.06 -0.51 -4.12
CA LYS A 46 -9.43 0.61 -5.00
C LYS A 46 -8.24 1.24 -5.71
N ILE A 47 -7.06 1.25 -5.07
CA ILE A 47 -5.85 1.91 -5.58
C ILE A 47 -5.44 1.38 -6.94
N ILE A 48 -5.69 0.10 -7.22
CA ILE A 48 -5.33 -0.52 -8.50
C ILE A 48 -5.96 0.19 -9.71
N ALA A 49 -7.11 0.85 -9.50
CA ALA A 49 -7.86 1.60 -10.51
C ALA A 49 -7.32 3.02 -10.76
N PHE A 50 -6.33 3.50 -9.98
CA PHE A 50 -5.78 4.85 -10.09
C PHE A 50 -4.30 4.80 -10.52
N PRO A 51 -3.98 4.88 -11.83
CA PRO A 51 -2.62 4.64 -12.35
C PRO A 51 -1.54 5.57 -11.77
N ARG A 52 -1.85 6.86 -11.60
CA ARG A 52 -0.90 7.83 -11.03
C ARG A 52 -0.63 7.54 -9.55
N LEU A 53 -1.68 7.23 -8.81
CA LEU A 53 -1.59 6.93 -7.38
C LEU A 53 -0.83 5.62 -7.13
N ARG A 54 -1.22 4.52 -7.79
CA ARG A 54 -0.56 3.22 -7.58
C ARG A 54 0.93 3.29 -7.92
N ARG A 55 1.30 3.99 -8.99
CA ARG A 55 2.72 4.19 -9.37
C ARG A 55 3.50 4.91 -8.27
N ARG A 56 2.93 5.99 -7.72
CA ARG A 56 3.56 6.76 -6.65
C ARG A 56 3.70 5.96 -5.36
N LEU A 57 2.71 5.16 -4.99
CA LEU A 57 2.78 4.31 -3.80
C LEU A 57 3.81 3.18 -3.96
N VAL A 58 3.92 2.58 -5.14
CA VAL A 58 4.96 1.59 -5.43
C VAL A 58 6.35 2.21 -5.33
N GLU A 59 6.55 3.41 -5.86
CA GLU A 59 7.83 4.16 -5.72
C GLU A 59 8.19 4.41 -4.25
N PHE A 60 7.21 4.75 -3.40
CA PHE A 60 7.45 4.89 -1.96
C PHE A 60 7.78 3.55 -1.29
N ALA A 61 7.12 2.47 -1.70
CA ALA A 61 7.37 1.14 -1.15
C ALA A 61 8.78 0.66 -1.51
N THR A 62 9.19 0.76 -2.77
CA THR A 62 10.50 0.30 -3.25
C THR A 62 11.64 1.07 -2.59
N ARG A 63 11.54 2.41 -2.53
CA ARG A 63 12.49 3.24 -1.79
C ARG A 63 12.56 2.91 -0.30
N THR A 64 11.42 2.57 0.30
CA THR A 64 11.38 2.18 1.71
C THR A 64 12.09 0.85 1.93
N ILE A 65 11.90 -0.12 1.04
CA ILE A 65 12.60 -1.41 1.05
C ILE A 65 14.11 -1.19 0.90
N GLU A 66 14.55 -0.47 -0.14
CA GLU A 66 15.97 -0.23 -0.40
C GLU A 66 16.65 0.52 0.75
N ARG A 67 15.96 1.51 1.35
CA ARG A 67 16.49 2.30 2.46
C ARG A 67 16.59 1.50 3.76
N ASP A 68 15.54 0.77 4.12
CA ASP A 68 15.39 0.21 5.47
C ASP A 68 15.79 -1.27 5.54
N ILE A 69 15.71 -2.01 4.43
CA ILE A 69 16.12 -3.43 4.34
C ILE A 69 17.47 -3.53 3.61
N GLY A 70 17.69 -2.74 2.56
CA GLY A 70 18.95 -2.67 1.81
C GLY A 70 18.79 -3.02 0.32
N TYR A 71 19.66 -2.45 -0.51
CA TYR A 71 19.73 -2.77 -1.94
C TYR A 71 20.33 -4.16 -2.17
N GLU A 72 19.81 -4.92 -3.15
CA GLU A 72 20.24 -6.31 -3.45
C GLU A 72 20.21 -7.28 -2.24
N SER A 73 19.39 -6.97 -1.24
CA SER A 73 19.25 -7.79 -0.01
C SER A 73 18.16 -8.85 -0.09
N LEU A 74 17.34 -8.81 -1.15
CA LEU A 74 16.18 -9.68 -1.34
C LEU A 74 16.32 -10.43 -2.66
N ASP A 75 16.01 -11.72 -2.66
CA ASP A 75 16.04 -12.57 -3.86
C ASP A 75 14.68 -12.64 -4.58
N ILE A 76 13.60 -12.29 -3.90
CA ILE A 76 12.24 -12.69 -4.29
C ILE A 76 11.17 -11.80 -3.65
N VAL A 77 10.05 -11.57 -4.36
CA VAL A 77 8.87 -10.86 -3.83
C VAL A 77 7.63 -11.74 -3.94
N ALA A 78 7.01 -12.06 -2.81
CA ALA A 78 5.80 -12.87 -2.76
C ALA A 78 4.58 -12.06 -2.28
N GLY A 79 3.51 -12.04 -3.07
CA GLY A 79 2.25 -11.40 -2.70
C GLY A 79 1.29 -12.34 -1.99
N GLY A 80 0.71 -11.93 -0.86
CA GLY A 80 -0.37 -12.69 -0.21
C GLY A 80 -1.67 -12.63 -1.02
N GLU A 81 -2.36 -13.77 -1.15
CA GLU A 81 -3.64 -13.87 -1.84
C GLU A 81 -4.75 -13.11 -1.07
N THR A 82 -5.61 -12.33 -1.71
CA THR A 82 -5.61 -11.89 -3.13
C THR A 82 -5.12 -10.44 -3.28
N ALA A 83 -5.40 -9.60 -2.29
CA ALA A 83 -5.23 -8.15 -2.39
C ALA A 83 -3.76 -7.70 -2.43
N GLY A 84 -2.82 -8.53 -1.96
CA GLY A 84 -1.39 -8.23 -1.99
C GLY A 84 -0.75 -8.43 -3.37
N ILE A 85 -1.36 -9.28 -4.21
CA ILE A 85 -0.80 -9.69 -5.52
C ILE A 85 -0.46 -8.51 -6.44
N PRO A 86 -1.34 -7.50 -6.65
CA PRO A 86 -1.03 -6.39 -7.56
C PRO A 86 0.17 -5.56 -7.08
N PHE A 87 0.26 -5.31 -5.78
CA PHE A 87 1.35 -4.53 -5.20
C PHE A 87 2.67 -5.29 -5.26
N ALA A 88 2.66 -6.58 -4.93
CA ALA A 88 3.81 -7.44 -5.08
C ALA A 88 4.30 -7.49 -6.54
N ALA A 89 3.39 -7.54 -7.51
CA ALA A 89 3.77 -7.53 -8.94
C ALA A 89 4.53 -6.26 -9.32
N TRP A 90 4.02 -5.08 -8.95
CA TRP A 90 4.69 -3.81 -9.29
C TRP A 90 5.97 -3.58 -8.49
N ILE A 91 6.04 -4.07 -7.26
CA ILE A 91 7.27 -4.01 -6.46
C ILE A 91 8.33 -4.95 -7.04
N ALA A 92 7.96 -6.19 -7.40
CA ALA A 92 8.86 -7.15 -8.05
C ALA A 92 9.40 -6.60 -9.37
N ASP A 93 8.52 -6.02 -10.20
CA ASP A 93 8.91 -5.35 -11.46
C ASP A 93 9.88 -4.19 -11.20
N SER A 94 9.58 -3.32 -10.23
CA SER A 94 10.44 -2.18 -9.91
C SER A 94 11.79 -2.56 -9.29
N LEU A 95 11.87 -3.68 -8.56
CA LEU A 95 13.11 -4.19 -7.97
C LEU A 95 13.83 -5.18 -8.89
N MET A 96 13.25 -5.50 -10.05
CA MET A 96 13.76 -6.52 -10.99
C MET A 96 13.94 -7.91 -10.35
N LEU A 97 13.03 -8.30 -9.45
CA LEU A 97 13.07 -9.56 -8.72
C LEU A 97 12.01 -10.56 -9.24
N PRO A 98 12.27 -11.87 -9.13
CA PRO A 98 11.24 -12.89 -9.29
C PRO A 98 10.00 -12.63 -8.42
N MET A 99 8.82 -12.96 -8.96
CA MET A 99 7.54 -12.80 -8.28
C MET A 99 6.84 -14.15 -8.04
N GLN A 100 6.27 -14.30 -6.84
CA GLN A 100 5.37 -15.40 -6.46
C GLN A 100 4.12 -14.83 -5.78
N TYR A 101 3.16 -15.71 -5.53
CA TYR A 101 2.08 -15.44 -4.60
C TYR A 101 1.88 -16.63 -3.66
N VAL A 102 1.36 -16.33 -2.47
CA VAL A 102 1.05 -17.32 -1.43
C VAL A 102 -0.46 -17.38 -1.27
N ARG A 103 -1.00 -18.60 -1.37
CA ARG A 103 -2.44 -18.91 -1.18
C ARG A 103 -2.84 -18.86 0.28
#